data_AF-A0A7W3RID4-F1
#
_entry.id   AF-A0A7W3RID4-F1
#
_cell.length_a   1.000
_cell.length_b   1.000
_cell.length_c   1.000
_cell.angle_alpha   90.00
_cell.angle_beta   90.00
_cell.angle_gamma   90.00
#
_symmetry.space_group_name_H-M   'P 1'
#
loop_
_entity.id
_entity.type
_entity.pdbx_description
1 polymer ?
#
loop_
_entity_poly.entity_id
_entity_poly.type
_entity_poly.pdbx_seq_one_letter_code
_entity_poly.pdbx_strand_id
1 'polypeptide(L)'
;MKNQKMKWCFLSFIVTCFLFCTLTPPTFADTNEKDMEKWKQWIKNNSYSLEPTKDSRKDHLKFLKKVLKGKRIVQLGETSHGSNEMSATKVELIKYLHEELGYDVLAFESGFAETNGAYRQLHDLSSSEMMKRSIFRVWHTKEVADLFQYLQE
;
A
#
# COMPACT_ATOMS: atom_id res chain seq x y z
N MET A 1 55.61 2.02 -35.82
CA MET A 1 55.83 1.15 -34.62
C MET A 1 55.09 1.58 -33.35
N LYS A 2 54.84 2.87 -33.04
CA LYS A 2 54.12 3.31 -31.82
C LYS A 2 52.63 2.90 -31.76
N ASN A 3 51.93 2.87 -32.91
CA ASN A 3 50.49 2.56 -32.96
C ASN A 3 50.13 1.08 -32.70
N GLN A 4 51.06 0.15 -32.91
CA GLN A 4 50.76 -1.28 -32.82
C GLN A 4 50.84 -1.78 -31.37
N LYS A 5 51.78 -1.25 -30.58
CA LYS A 5 51.86 -1.50 -29.12
C LYS A 5 50.64 -0.93 -28.38
N MET A 6 50.15 0.25 -28.78
CA MET A 6 48.97 0.86 -28.17
C MET A 6 47.69 0.05 -28.44
N LYS A 7 47.53 -0.47 -29.67
CA LYS A 7 46.42 -1.36 -30.04
C LYS A 7 46.45 -2.68 -29.27
N TRP A 8 47.62 -3.27 -29.05
CA TRP A 8 47.77 -4.50 -28.27
C TRP A 8 47.52 -4.29 -26.77
N CYS A 9 47.95 -3.15 -26.20
CA CYS A 9 47.62 -2.80 -24.82
C CYS A 9 46.10 -2.57 -24.63
N PHE A 10 45.44 -1.89 -25.57
CA PHE A 10 43.98 -1.70 -25.52
C PHE A 10 43.21 -3.02 -25.70
N LEU A 11 43.66 -3.89 -26.61
CA LEU A 11 43.02 -5.19 -26.82
C LEU A 11 43.21 -6.12 -25.61
N SER A 12 44.38 -6.09 -24.99
CA SER A 12 44.64 -6.82 -23.74
C SER A 12 43.78 -6.30 -22.59
N PHE A 13 43.58 -4.98 -22.47
CA PHE A 13 42.74 -4.38 -21.42
C PHE A 13 41.25 -4.71 -21.60
N ILE A 14 40.74 -4.70 -22.83
CA ILE A 14 39.35 -5.08 -23.14
C ILE A 14 39.09 -6.57 -22.86
N VAL A 15 40.04 -7.45 -23.20
CA VAL A 15 39.92 -8.90 -22.92
C VAL A 15 39.96 -9.17 -21.41
N THR A 16 40.79 -8.48 -20.64
CA THR A 16 40.82 -8.62 -19.17
C THR A 16 39.53 -8.11 -18.52
N CYS A 17 38.94 -7.01 -19.01
CA CYS A 17 37.63 -6.53 -18.55
C CYS A 17 36.49 -7.50 -18.89
N PHE A 18 36.52 -8.17 -20.06
CA PHE A 18 35.51 -9.17 -20.44
C PHE A 18 35.61 -10.47 -19.63
N LEU A 19 36.81 -10.86 -19.19
CA LEU A 19 37.02 -12.02 -18.32
C LEU A 19 36.60 -11.77 -16.86
N PHE A 20 36.64 -10.53 -16.38
CA PHE A 20 36.21 -10.19 -15.02
C PHE A 20 34.68 -10.06 -14.86
N CYS A 21 33.95 -9.76 -15.94
CA CYS A 21 32.49 -9.60 -15.90
C CYS A 21 31.68 -10.89 -16.12
N THR A 22 32.31 -12.01 -16.50
CA THR A 22 31.59 -13.24 -16.93
C THR A 22 31.65 -14.40 -15.93
N LEU A 23 32.31 -14.24 -14.78
CA LEU A 23 32.53 -15.34 -13.81
C LEU A 23 31.88 -15.15 -12.44
N THR A 24 31.05 -14.13 -12.24
CA THR A 24 30.12 -14.14 -11.10
C THR A 24 28.85 -14.87 -11.56
N PRO A 25 28.58 -16.12 -11.12
CA PRO A 25 27.26 -16.70 -11.34
C PRO A 25 26.22 -15.72 -10.77
N PRO A 26 25.09 -15.50 -11.45
CA PRO A 26 23.99 -14.74 -10.86
C PRO A 26 23.64 -15.44 -9.55
N THR A 27 24.01 -14.83 -8.44
CA THR A 27 23.61 -15.29 -7.11
C THR A 27 22.15 -14.89 -6.99
N PHE A 28 21.27 -15.73 -7.52
CA PHE A 28 19.88 -15.67 -7.12
C PHE A 28 19.86 -15.95 -5.61
N ALA A 29 19.14 -15.13 -4.86
CA ALA A 29 18.85 -15.46 -3.48
C ALA A 29 18.02 -16.73 -3.48
N ASP A 30 18.68 -17.88 -3.34
CA ASP A 30 18.01 -19.17 -3.25
C ASP A 30 17.27 -19.18 -1.91
N THR A 31 15.94 -19.12 -1.97
CA THR A 31 15.12 -19.20 -0.76
C THR A 31 15.20 -20.61 -0.23
N ASN A 32 16.14 -20.85 0.68
CA ASN A 32 16.27 -22.12 1.39
C ASN A 32 14.95 -22.46 2.11
N GLU A 33 14.44 -23.68 1.91
CA GLU A 33 13.18 -24.15 2.51
C GLU A 33 13.15 -23.97 4.04
N LYS A 34 14.30 -24.16 4.70
CA LYS A 34 14.43 -23.95 6.16
C LYS A 34 14.20 -22.49 6.56
N ASP A 35 14.68 -21.55 5.75
CA ASP A 35 14.47 -20.13 6.00
C ASP A 35 13.02 -19.73 5.72
N MET A 36 12.40 -20.29 4.68
CA MET A 36 10.97 -20.10 4.42
C MET A 36 10.10 -20.57 5.60
N GLU A 37 10.36 -21.76 6.15
CA GLU A 37 9.56 -22.28 7.27
C GLU A 37 9.75 -21.44 8.54
N LYS A 38 10.98 -21.00 8.81
CA LYS A 38 11.27 -20.05 9.88
C LYS A 38 10.47 -18.76 9.72
N TRP A 39 10.41 -18.20 8.52
CA TRP A 39 9.63 -16.98 8.25
C TRP A 39 8.13 -17.20 8.42
N LYS A 40 7.59 -18.34 7.94
CA LYS A 40 6.17 -18.69 8.14
C LYS A 40 5.80 -18.74 9.61
N GLN A 41 6.61 -19.41 10.44
CA GLN A 41 6.37 -19.45 11.88
C GLN A 41 6.50 -18.08 12.53
N TRP A 42 7.50 -17.29 12.13
CA TRP A 42 7.67 -15.94 12.65
C TRP A 42 6.44 -15.07 12.34
N ILE A 43 5.95 -15.07 11.09
CA ILE A 43 4.76 -14.31 10.69
C ILE A 43 3.55 -14.77 11.51
N LYS A 44 3.33 -16.08 11.64
CA LYS A 44 2.21 -16.63 12.43
C LYS A 44 2.23 -16.19 13.90
N ASN A 45 3.42 -16.07 14.49
CA ASN A 45 3.57 -15.70 15.90
C ASN A 45 3.59 -14.18 16.14
N ASN A 46 3.75 -13.37 15.09
CA ASN A 46 3.93 -11.92 15.21
C ASN A 46 2.87 -11.11 14.42
N SER A 47 1.90 -11.76 13.78
CA SER A 47 0.80 -11.10 13.09
C SER A 47 -0.42 -10.90 13.99
N TYR A 48 -1.24 -9.92 13.62
CA TYR A 48 -2.57 -9.73 14.17
C TYR A 48 -3.57 -10.31 13.16
N SER A 49 -4.39 -11.29 13.58
CA SER A 49 -5.42 -11.85 12.70
C SER A 49 -6.56 -10.84 12.50
N LEU A 50 -6.95 -10.65 11.25
CA LEU A 50 -8.11 -9.87 10.86
C LEU A 50 -9.19 -10.86 10.40
N GLU A 51 -10.07 -11.25 11.30
CA GLU A 51 -11.18 -12.13 10.95
C GLU A 51 -12.26 -11.36 10.18
N PRO A 52 -12.88 -11.97 9.16
CA PRO A 52 -13.78 -11.26 8.28
C PRO A 52 -15.15 -10.90 8.90
N THR A 53 -15.44 -11.28 10.14
CA THR A 53 -16.76 -11.06 10.77
C THR A 53 -16.95 -9.61 11.24
N LYS A 54 -18.09 -8.99 10.88
CA LYS A 54 -18.40 -7.57 11.17
C LYS A 54 -18.39 -7.24 12.67
N ASP A 55 -18.95 -8.11 13.52
CA ASP A 55 -19.17 -7.80 14.94
C ASP A 55 -17.89 -7.81 15.79
N SER A 56 -16.84 -8.53 15.35
CA SER A 56 -15.57 -8.62 16.08
C SER A 56 -14.48 -7.68 15.53
N ARG A 57 -14.68 -7.07 14.36
CA ARG A 57 -13.57 -6.46 13.62
C ARG A 57 -12.95 -5.24 14.32
N LYS A 58 -13.73 -4.44 15.05
CA LYS A 58 -13.18 -3.36 15.89
C LYS A 58 -12.22 -3.89 16.97
N ASP A 59 -12.51 -5.06 17.54
CA ASP A 59 -11.62 -5.71 18.51
C ASP A 59 -10.31 -6.15 17.86
N HIS A 60 -10.38 -6.68 16.64
CA HIS A 60 -9.21 -7.08 15.85
C HIS A 60 -8.32 -5.89 15.46
N LEU A 61 -8.82 -4.65 15.48
CA LEU A 61 -8.06 -3.43 15.18
C LEU A 61 -7.45 -2.75 16.42
N LYS A 62 -7.75 -3.21 17.64
CA LYS A 62 -7.25 -2.61 18.91
C LYS A 62 -5.74 -2.48 18.99
N PHE A 63 -4.99 -3.36 18.33
CA PHE A 63 -3.53 -3.28 18.30
C PHE A 63 -3.02 -1.96 17.67
N LEU A 64 -3.80 -1.34 16.78
CA LEU A 64 -3.44 -0.09 16.12
C LEU A 64 -3.30 1.08 17.08
N LYS A 65 -4.02 1.09 18.23
CA LYS A 65 -3.82 2.09 19.31
C LYS A 65 -2.36 2.19 19.73
N LYS A 66 -1.67 1.05 19.83
CA LYS A 66 -0.25 0.99 20.18
C LYS A 66 0.64 1.32 18.99
N VAL A 67 0.37 0.72 17.83
CA VAL A 67 1.20 0.87 16.62
C VAL A 67 1.24 2.31 16.11
N LEU A 68 0.09 2.99 16.15
CA LEU A 68 -0.08 4.34 15.60
C LEU A 68 0.07 5.45 16.65
N LYS A 69 0.51 5.13 17.87
CA LYS A 69 0.68 6.11 18.95
C LYS A 69 1.60 7.25 18.51
N GLY A 70 1.10 8.48 18.59
CA GLY A 70 1.83 9.69 18.23
C GLY A 70 2.07 9.88 16.73
N LYS A 71 1.43 9.07 15.86
CA LYS A 71 1.46 9.27 14.42
C LYS A 71 0.35 10.24 14.02
N ARG A 72 0.69 11.23 13.21
CA ARG A 72 -0.26 12.24 12.71
C ARG A 72 -0.83 11.88 11.34
N ILE A 73 -0.06 11.16 10.52
CA ILE A 73 -0.42 10.78 9.16
C ILE A 73 -0.31 9.26 9.06
N VAL A 74 -1.35 8.63 8.53
CA VAL A 74 -1.39 7.20 8.21
C VAL A 74 -1.74 7.07 6.73
N GLN A 75 -0.94 6.32 5.99
CA GLN A 75 -1.19 6.04 4.58
C GLN A 75 -1.76 4.64 4.43
N LEU A 76 -2.93 4.53 3.81
CA LEU A 76 -3.61 3.26 3.58
C LEU A 76 -3.49 2.89 2.10
N GLY A 77 -2.47 2.09 1.78
CA GLY A 77 -2.26 1.58 0.42
C GLY A 77 -3.17 0.40 0.07
N GLU A 78 -3.19 0.05 -1.21
CA GLU A 78 -3.85 -1.15 -1.72
C GLU A 78 -2.97 -1.83 -2.78
N THR A 79 -3.03 -3.16 -2.86
CA THR A 79 -2.25 -3.92 -3.85
C THR A 79 -2.82 -3.80 -5.25
N SER A 80 -4.15 -3.61 -5.36
CA SER A 80 -4.85 -3.41 -6.62
C SER A 80 -6.11 -2.58 -6.41
N HIS A 81 -6.45 -1.75 -7.39
CA HIS A 81 -7.77 -1.12 -7.46
C HIS A 81 -8.85 -2.16 -7.76
N GLY A 82 -10.09 -1.89 -7.34
CA GLY A 82 -11.26 -2.70 -7.70
C GLY A 82 -11.44 -4.00 -6.90
N SER A 83 -10.66 -4.25 -5.83
CA SER A 83 -10.93 -5.35 -4.90
C SER A 83 -11.99 -4.93 -3.87
N ASN A 84 -13.05 -5.73 -3.79
CA ASN A 84 -14.14 -5.52 -2.83
C ASN A 84 -13.64 -5.69 -1.39
N GLU A 85 -12.83 -6.73 -1.15
CA GLU A 85 -12.29 -7.05 0.18
C GLU A 85 -11.36 -5.95 0.69
N MET A 86 -10.49 -5.42 -0.18
CA MET A 86 -9.62 -4.29 0.18
C MET A 86 -10.44 -3.03 0.45
N SER A 87 -11.45 -2.75 -0.38
CA SER A 87 -12.32 -1.58 -0.19
C SER A 87 -13.08 -1.68 1.13
N ALA A 88 -13.77 -2.79 1.40
CA ALA A 88 -14.49 -3.03 2.65
C ALA A 88 -13.57 -2.90 3.87
N THR A 89 -12.39 -3.54 3.83
CA THR A 89 -11.43 -3.51 4.93
C THR A 89 -10.90 -2.09 5.19
N LYS A 90 -10.62 -1.32 4.14
CA LYS A 90 -10.19 0.08 4.29
C LYS A 90 -11.30 0.96 4.86
N VAL A 91 -12.55 0.76 4.45
CA VAL A 91 -13.68 1.55 4.98
C VAL A 91 -13.82 1.34 6.49
N GLU A 92 -13.76 0.09 6.95
CA GLU A 92 -13.81 -0.21 8.39
C GLU A 92 -12.58 0.31 9.13
N LEU A 93 -11.40 0.21 8.52
CA LEU A 93 -10.18 0.77 9.08
C LEU A 93 -10.28 2.30 9.23
N ILE A 94 -10.78 3.01 8.21
CA ILE A 94 -11.00 4.45 8.26
C ILE A 94 -11.97 4.81 9.39
N LYS A 95 -13.10 4.11 9.51
CA LYS A 95 -14.05 4.30 10.62
C LYS A 95 -13.39 4.11 11.97
N TYR A 96 -12.63 3.02 12.15
CA TYR A 96 -11.88 2.76 13.38
C TYR A 96 -10.86 3.86 13.69
N LEU A 97 -10.09 4.31 12.70
CA LEU A 97 -9.10 5.38 12.88
C LEU A 97 -9.78 6.69 13.30
N HIS A 98 -10.92 7.04 12.72
CA HIS A 98 -11.70 8.21 13.13
C HIS A 98 -12.25 8.05 14.56
N GLU A 99 -13.08 7.02 14.77
CA GLU A 99 -13.84 6.83 16.02
C GLU A 99 -12.95 6.57 17.24
N GLU A 100 -11.90 5.76 17.08
CA GLU A 100 -11.12 5.25 18.21
C GLU A 100 -9.79 5.94 18.40
N LEU A 101 -9.23 6.54 17.33
CA LEU A 101 -7.91 7.17 17.34
C LEU A 101 -7.92 8.67 17.01
N GLY A 102 -9.07 9.27 16.66
CA GLY A 102 -9.22 10.71 16.44
C GLY A 102 -8.57 11.23 15.15
N TYR A 103 -8.56 10.43 14.08
CA TYR A 103 -8.16 10.92 12.76
C TYR A 103 -9.35 11.56 12.04
N ASP A 104 -9.31 12.89 11.90
CA ASP A 104 -10.48 13.67 11.43
C ASP A 104 -10.34 14.19 9.98
N VAL A 105 -9.24 13.87 9.29
CA VAL A 105 -9.00 14.28 7.90
C VAL A 105 -8.76 13.06 7.03
N LEU A 106 -9.62 12.88 6.02
CA LEU A 106 -9.49 11.86 4.99
C LEU A 106 -9.04 12.48 3.67
N ALA A 107 -7.86 12.09 3.21
CA ALA A 107 -7.35 12.43 1.88
C ALA A 107 -7.42 11.20 0.97
N PHE A 108 -7.99 11.34 -0.21
CA PHE A 108 -8.03 10.30 -1.24
C PHE A 108 -6.94 10.52 -2.29
N GLU A 109 -6.52 9.43 -2.92
CA GLU A 109 -5.72 9.46 -4.15
C GLU A 109 -6.60 9.94 -5.32
N SER A 110 -6.95 11.22 -5.31
CA SER A 110 -7.85 11.86 -6.26
C SER A 110 -7.59 13.36 -6.30
N GLY A 111 -8.24 14.06 -7.22
CA GLY A 111 -8.07 15.50 -7.39
C GLY A 111 -8.51 16.29 -6.14
N PHE A 112 -7.67 17.24 -5.71
CA PHE A 112 -7.95 18.09 -4.56
C PHE A 112 -9.18 18.98 -4.78
N ALA A 113 -9.35 19.52 -5.98
CA ALA A 113 -10.46 20.43 -6.29
C ALA A 113 -11.81 19.70 -6.24
N GLU A 114 -11.87 18.50 -6.78
CA GLU A 114 -13.04 17.63 -6.85
C GLU A 114 -13.44 17.15 -5.44
N THR A 115 -12.48 16.61 -4.68
CA THR A 115 -12.72 16.15 -3.30
C THR A 115 -13.20 17.29 -2.40
N ASN A 116 -12.52 18.45 -2.42
CA ASN A 116 -12.92 19.61 -1.62
C ASN A 116 -14.24 20.24 -2.10
N GLY A 117 -14.49 20.27 -3.41
CA GLY A 117 -15.73 20.80 -3.99
C GLY A 117 -16.95 19.95 -3.64
N ALA A 118 -16.80 18.62 -3.65
CA ALA A 118 -17.84 17.69 -3.21
C ALA A 118 -18.07 17.76 -1.69
N TYR A 119 -17.01 17.88 -0.90
CA TYR A 119 -17.11 18.03 0.56
C TYR A 119 -17.87 19.30 0.99
N ARG A 120 -17.77 20.39 0.23
CA ARG A 120 -18.57 21.60 0.47
C ARG A 120 -20.08 21.41 0.26
N GLN A 121 -20.48 20.34 -0.42
CA GLN A 121 -21.87 19.94 -0.67
C GLN A 121 -22.21 18.65 0.09
N LEU A 122 -21.51 18.37 1.20
CA LEU A 122 -21.60 17.12 1.96
C LEU A 122 -23.05 16.71 2.25
N HIS A 123 -23.91 17.65 2.67
CA HIS A 123 -25.29 17.37 3.04
C HIS A 123 -26.30 17.58 1.90
N ASP A 124 -25.87 18.07 0.74
CA ASP A 124 -26.73 18.36 -0.42
C ASP A 124 -26.76 17.21 -1.44
N LEU A 125 -25.79 16.31 -1.38
CA LEU A 125 -25.62 15.18 -2.31
C LEU A 125 -25.97 13.86 -1.62
N SER A 126 -26.46 12.87 -2.37
CA SER A 126 -26.45 11.50 -1.85
C SER A 126 -25.01 10.97 -1.70
N SER A 127 -24.80 9.99 -0.83
CA SER A 127 -23.49 9.36 -0.64
C SER A 127 -22.87 8.87 -1.97
N SER A 128 -23.67 8.30 -2.86
CA SER A 128 -23.22 7.84 -4.19
C SER A 128 -22.81 9.01 -5.10
N GLU A 129 -23.57 10.11 -5.08
CA GLU A 129 -23.23 11.31 -5.85
C GLU A 129 -21.96 11.97 -5.32
N MET A 130 -21.84 12.08 -4.00
CA MET A 130 -20.66 12.63 -3.35
C MET A 130 -19.42 11.81 -3.70
N MET A 131 -19.48 10.48 -3.61
CA MET A 131 -18.41 9.59 -4.05
C MET A 131 -18.04 9.84 -5.53
N LYS A 132 -19.04 9.84 -6.42
CA LYS A 132 -18.81 9.99 -7.87
C LYS A 132 -18.21 11.34 -8.25
N ARG A 133 -18.55 12.40 -7.52
CA ARG A 133 -18.05 13.77 -7.75
C ARG A 133 -16.70 14.05 -7.09
N SER A 134 -16.29 13.24 -6.10
CA SER A 134 -15.08 13.48 -5.31
C SER A 134 -13.88 12.66 -5.75
N ILE A 135 -14.07 11.37 -6.08
CA ILE A 135 -12.95 10.43 -6.28
C ILE A 135 -13.00 9.70 -7.62
N PHE A 136 -11.86 9.17 -8.06
CA PHE A 136 -11.76 8.45 -9.32
C PHE A 136 -12.67 7.22 -9.39
N ARG A 137 -13.08 6.89 -10.62
CA ARG A 137 -14.06 5.83 -10.92
C ARG A 137 -13.66 4.43 -10.45
N VAL A 138 -12.37 4.20 -10.21
CA VAL A 138 -11.86 2.92 -9.70
C VAL A 138 -12.36 2.57 -8.30
N TRP A 139 -12.83 3.56 -7.53
CA TRP A 139 -13.42 3.38 -6.20
C TRP A 139 -14.94 3.57 -6.18
N HIS A 140 -15.62 3.58 -7.33
CA HIS A 140 -17.08 3.70 -7.39
C HIS A 140 -17.75 2.35 -7.07
N THR A 141 -17.60 1.88 -5.84
CA THR A 141 -18.16 0.61 -5.35
C THR A 141 -19.21 0.83 -4.26
N LYS A 142 -19.91 -0.23 -3.86
CA LYS A 142 -20.91 -0.14 -2.78
C LYS A 142 -20.24 0.11 -1.43
N GLU A 143 -19.13 -0.58 -1.19
CA GLU A 143 -18.35 -0.48 0.04
C GLU A 143 -17.86 0.96 0.26
N VAL A 144 -17.36 1.60 -0.80
CA VAL A 144 -16.89 2.99 -0.71
C VAL A 144 -18.09 3.94 -0.60
N ALA A 145 -19.22 3.67 -1.23
CA ALA A 145 -20.43 4.48 -1.01
C ALA A 145 -20.88 4.46 0.47
N ASP A 146 -20.73 3.33 1.18
CA ASP A 146 -21.01 3.22 2.61
C ASP A 146 -20.05 4.09 3.47
N LEU A 147 -18.83 4.35 2.98
CA LEU A 147 -17.93 5.32 3.61
C LEU A 147 -18.44 6.74 3.42
N PHE A 148 -18.88 7.11 2.22
CA PHE A 148 -19.44 8.44 1.98
C PHE A 148 -20.74 8.68 2.73
N GLN A 149 -21.56 7.65 2.95
CA GLN A 149 -22.71 7.73 3.84
C GLN A 149 -22.26 8.05 5.27
N TYR A 150 -21.24 7.36 5.78
CA TYR A 150 -20.69 7.62 7.10
C TYR A 150 -20.08 9.03 7.24
N LEU A 151 -19.50 9.60 6.18
CA LEU A 151 -19.01 10.98 6.22
C LEU A 151 -20.13 12.02 6.39
N GLN A 152 -21.38 11.66 6.09
CA GLN A 152 -22.55 12.53 6.19
C GLN A 152 -23.25 12.46 7.55
N GLU A 153 -22.88 11.47 8.39
CA GLU A 153 -23.36 11.29 9.77
C GLU A 153 -22.64 12.25 10.72
#